data_AF-A0A961XUS5-F1
#
_entry.id   AF-A0A961XUS5-F1
#
_cell.length_a   1.000
_cell.length_b   1.000
_cell.length_c   1.000
_cell.angle_alpha   90.00
_cell.angle_beta   90.00
_cell.angle_gamma   90.00
#
_symmetry.space_group_name_H-M   'P 1'
#
loop_
_entity.id
_entity.type
_entity.pdbx_description
1 polymer ?
#
loop_
_entity_poly.entity_id
_entity_poly.type
_entity_poly.pdbx_seq_one_letter_code
_entity_poly.pdbx_strand_id
1 'polypeptide(L)' 'MYADLPVSSMRIFLIVVGILMLVPGACGAFFTVLSINGQYGSHYADFALVSLFAGILGILLIIVAIWRVR' A
#
# COMPACT_ATOMS: atom_id res chain seq x y z
N MET A 1 -12.66 27.33 -1.70
CA MET A 1 -11.49 27.70 -2.52
C MET A 1 -10.55 26.51 -2.46
N TYR A 2 -10.73 25.54 -3.37
CA TYR A 2 -9.89 24.35 -3.41
C TYR A 2 -8.55 24.77 -3.99
N ALA A 3 -7.49 24.64 -3.20
CA ALA A 3 -6.16 25.01 -3.62
C ALA A 3 -5.75 24.17 -4.83
N ASP A 4 -5.47 24.85 -5.94
CA ASP A 4 -4.78 24.31 -7.10
C ASP A 4 -3.35 23.94 -6.68
N LEU A 5 -3.21 22.80 -6.00
CA LEU A 5 -1.90 22.18 -5.80
C LEU A 5 -1.33 21.90 -7.19
N PRO A 6 -0.13 22.40 -7.51
CA PRO A 6 0.46 22.16 -8.83
C PRO A 6 0.52 20.65 -9.04
N VAL A 7 0.20 20.18 -10.24
CA VAL A 7 0.07 18.75 -10.60
C VAL A 7 1.29 17.93 -10.12
N SER A 8 2.46 18.57 -10.03
CA SER A 8 3.69 18.02 -9.44
C SER A 8 3.57 17.67 -7.94
N SER A 9 3.01 18.54 -7.10
CA SER A 9 2.84 18.32 -5.66
C SER A 9 1.84 17.21 -5.37
N MET A 10 0.73 17.17 -6.12
CA MET A 10 -0.27 16.11 -5.97
C MET A 10 0.30 14.72 -6.34
N ARG A 11 1.17 14.65 -7.35
CA ARG A 11 1.88 13.42 -7.72
C ARG A 11 2.87 12.95 -6.67
N ILE A 12 3.72 13.85 -6.19
CA ILE A 12 4.71 13.52 -5.15
C ILE A 12 3.97 13.01 -3.92
N PHE A 13 2.86 13.65 -3.54
CA PHE A 13 2.01 13.18 -2.45
C PHE A 13 1.50 11.74 -2.68
N LEU A 14 0.93 11.44 -3.85
CA LEU A 14 0.44 10.09 -4.16
C LEU A 14 1.55 9.03 -4.15
N ILE A 15 2.75 9.37 -4.66
CA ILE A 15 3.91 8.47 -4.65
C ILE A 15 4.40 8.23 -3.22
N VAL A 16 4.52 9.28 -2.41
CA VAL A 16 4.96 9.17 -1.00
C VAL A 16 3.95 8.36 -0.18
N VAL A 17 2.65 8.62 -0.34
CA VAL A 17 1.59 7.85 0.32
C VAL A 17 1.62 6.38 -0.13
N GLY A 18 1.81 6.13 -1.43
CA GLY A 18 1.93 4.77 -1.95
C GLY A 18 3.14 4.02 -1.40
N ILE A 19 4.29 4.68 -1.30
CA ILE A 19 5.51 4.09 -0.69
C ILE A 19 5.30 3.82 0.80
N LEU A 20 4.66 4.73 1.53
CA LEU A 20 4.33 4.51 2.94
C LEU A 20 3.43 3.30 3.14
N MET A 21 2.51 3.04 2.21
CA MET A 21 1.62 1.87 2.23
C MET A 21 2.30 0.56 1.79
N LEU A 22 3.45 0.62 1.10
CA LEU A 22 4.22 -0.58 0.76
C LEU A 22 4.81 -1.28 1.99
N VAL A 23 5.18 -0.54 3.05
CA VAL A 23 5.75 -1.10 4.29
C VAL A 23 4.77 -2.06 4.98
N PRO A 24 3.53 -1.64 5.34
CA PRO A 24 2.54 -2.58 5.85
C PRO A 24 2.20 -3.66 4.82
N GLY A 25 2.17 -3.34 3.51
CA GLY A 25 2.05 -4.33 2.44
C GLY A 25 3.04 -5.49 2.51
N ALA A 26 4.33 -5.16 2.65
CA ALA A 26 5.41 -6.13 2.76
C ALA A 26 5.33 -6.93 4.06
N CYS A 27 4.98 -6.28 5.18
CA CYS A 27 4.70 -6.97 6.44
C CYS A 27 3.54 -7.96 6.28
N GLY A 28 2.44 -7.56 5.62
CA GLY A 28 1.30 -8.43 5.34
C GLY A 28 1.68 -9.67 4.55
N ALA A 29 2.48 -9.53 3.50
CA ALA A 29 2.99 -10.66 2.73
C ALA A 29 3.84 -11.62 3.59
N PHE A 30 4.72 -11.09 4.43
CA PHE A 30 5.55 -11.88 5.33
C PHE A 30 4.71 -12.67 6.35
N PHE A 31 3.73 -12.03 6.98
CA PHE A 31 2.82 -12.70 7.92
C PHE A 31 1.89 -13.70 7.24
N THR A 32 1.51 -13.46 5.97
CA THR A 32 0.73 -14.41 5.18
C THR A 32 1.53 -15.70 4.97
N VAL A 33 2.80 -15.58 4.58
CA VAL A 33 3.70 -16.75 4.42
C VAL A 33 3.85 -17.50 5.74
N LEU A 34 4.04 -16.79 6.85
CA LEU A 34 4.16 -17.39 8.18
C LEU A 34 2.86 -18.07 8.65
N SER A 35 1.70 -17.49 8.35
CA SER A 35 0.39 -18.04 8.68
C SER A 35 0.08 -19.31 7.87
N ILE A 36 0.43 -19.31 6.57
CA ILE A 36 0.29 -20.50 5.71
C ILE A 36 1.16 -21.66 6.20
N ASN A 37 2.34 -21.37 6.78
CA ASN A 37 3.21 -22.39 7.37
C ASN A 37 2.75 -22.85 8.77
N GLY A 38 1.55 -22.46 9.22
CA GLY A 38 0.94 -22.94 10.45
C GLY A 38 1.56 -22.40 11.74
N GLN A 39 2.47 -21.42 11.64
CA GLN A 39 3.18 -20.88 12.82
C GLN A 39 2.39 -19.79 13.56
N TYR A 40 1.35 -19.22 12.94
CA TYR A 40 0.56 -18.15 13.55
C TYR A 40 -0.94 -18.41 13.35
N GLY A 41 -1.68 -18.39 14.47
CA GLY A 41 -3.14 -18.60 14.50
C GLY A 41 -3.92 -17.53 13.73
N SER A 42 -5.23 -17.76 13.57
CA SER A 42 -6.17 -16.98 12.73
C SER A 42 -6.08 -15.46 12.90
N HIS A 43 -5.79 -14.95 14.09
CA HIS A 43 -5.64 -13.52 14.36
C HIS A 43 -4.55 -12.81 13.52
N TYR A 44 -3.46 -13.52 13.21
CA TYR A 44 -2.40 -12.97 12.37
C TYR A 44 -2.73 -13.08 10.88
N ALA A 45 -3.62 -14.01 10.50
CA ALA A 45 -4.10 -14.13 9.13
C ALA A 45 -4.96 -12.91 8.75
N ASP A 46 -5.85 -12.47 9.64
CA ASP A 46 -6.68 -11.28 9.43
C ASP A 46 -5.83 -10.00 9.31
N PHE A 47 -4.85 -9.84 10.20
CA PHE A 47 -3.90 -8.72 10.15
C PHE A 47 -3.05 -8.74 8.87
N ALA A 48 -2.59 -9.92 8.46
CA ALA A 48 -1.82 -10.10 7.24
C ALA A 48 -2.62 -9.71 6.00
N LEU A 49 -3.89 -10.12 5.93
CA LEU A 49 -4.83 -9.80 4.85
C LEU A 49 -5.06 -8.29 4.72
N VAL A 50 -5.38 -7.60 5.83
CA VAL A 50 -5.58 -6.15 5.85
C VAL A 50 -4.32 -5.41 5.42
N SER A 51 -3.17 -5.86 5.92
CA SER A 51 -1.86 -5.29 5.54
C SER A 51 -1.55 -5.49 4.06
N LEU A 52 -1.87 -6.66 3.49
CA LEU A 52 -1.70 -6.96 2.07
C LEU A 52 -2.59 -6.06 1.19
N PHE A 53 -3.85 -5.86 1.59
CA PHE A 53 -4.75 -4.91 0.92
C PHE A 53 -4.19 -3.49 0.92
N ALA A 54 -3.63 -3.02 2.05
CA ALA A 54 -2.99 -1.72 2.11
C ALA A 54 -1.80 -1.60 1.14
N GLY A 55 -0.98 -2.65 1.04
CA GLY A 55 0.11 -2.74 0.07
C GLY A 55 -0.34 -2.63 -1.39
N ILE A 56 -1.38 -3.39 -1.75
CA ILE A 56 -1.97 -3.35 -3.10
C ILE A 56 -2.49 -1.95 -3.41
N LEU A 57 -3.18 -1.32 -2.45
CA LEU A 57 -3.70 0.03 -2.58
C LEU A 57 -2.57 1.05 -2.78
N GLY A 58 -1.45 0.89 -2.06
CA GLY A 58 -0.24 1.69 -2.24
C GLY A 58 0.37 1.57 -3.63
N ILE A 59 0.49 0.35 -4.16
CA ILE A 59 0.95 0.11 -5.54
C ILE A 59 0.01 0.77 -6.54
N LEU A 60 -1.30 0.65 -6.33
CA LEU A 60 -2.31 1.21 -7.22
C LEU A 60 -2.25 2.74 -7.25
N LEU A 61 -2.02 3.39 -6.10
CA LEU A 61 -1.78 4.84 -6.02
C LEU A 61 -0.51 5.25 -6.79
N ILE A 62 0.58 4.48 -6.68
CA ILE A 62 1.82 4.72 -7.45
C ILE A 62 1.55 4.58 -8.95
N ILE A 63 0.85 3.52 -9.37
CA ILE A 63 0.50 3.30 -10.77
C ILE A 63 -0.35 4.45 -11.31
N VAL A 64 -1.37 4.90 -10.56
CA VAL A 64 -2.20 6.05 -10.96
C VAL A 64 -1.38 7.33 -11.04
N ALA A 65 -0.48 7.56 -10.09
CA ALA A 65 0.42 8.70 -10.11
C ALA A 65 1.34 8.70 -11.35
N ILE A 66 1.80 7.52 -11.80
CA ILE A 66 2.62 7.33 -13.01
C ILE A 66 1.78 7.39 -14.29
N TRP A 67 0.58 6.80 -14.32
CA TRP A 67 -0.29 6.76 -15.50
C TRP A 67 -0.86 8.13 -15.84
N ARG A 68 -1.15 8.97 -14.83
CA ARG A 68 -1.47 10.40 -15.02
C ARG A 68 -0.28 11.22 -15.58
N VAL A 69 0.82 10.58 -16.00
CA VAL A 69 2.01 11.19 -16.63
C VAL A 69 2.07 10.95 -18.13
N ARG A 70 1.37 9.96 -18.67
CA ARG A 70 1.16 9.85 -20.12
C ARG A 70 -0.02 10.70 -20.54
#